data_AF-A0A7Y3R5B6-F1
#
_entry.id   AF-A0A7Y3R5B6-F1
#
_cell.length_a   1.000
_cell.length_b   1.000
_cell.length_c   1.000
_cell.angle_alpha   90.00
_cell.angle_beta   90.00
_cell.angle_gamma   90.00
#
_symmetry.space_group_name_H-M   'P 1'
#
loop_
_entity.id
_entity.type
_entity.pdbx_description
1 polymer ?
#
loop_
_entity_poly.entity_id
_entity_poly.type
_entity_poly.pdbx_seq_one_letter_code
_entity_poly.pdbx_strand_id
1 'polypeptide(L)'
;MIDQYGWYQGARRVESPFYDQRPDEQDISLLVVHNISLPPGQFGGPYIEQFFCGTLESQSHPFFKVIEKMQVSAHCLIRRDGEVVQFVPFSARAWHAGQSAFAGRERCNDYSIGIELEGSDFIAYTQAQYQALIELTKHLIRRYPALTRTRITGHQYIAPMRKTDPGLVFDWRYFLAQVSSEFELGE
;
A
#
# COMPACT_ATOMS: atom_id res chain seq x y z
N MET A 1 -4.33 -6.51 -15.30
CA MET A 1 -5.62 -5.78 -15.19
C MET A 1 -6.23 -6.01 -13.82
N ILE A 2 -7.11 -5.13 -13.33
CA ILE A 2 -7.90 -5.35 -12.11
C ILE A 2 -9.26 -5.88 -12.53
N ASP A 3 -9.68 -7.00 -11.95
CA ASP A 3 -10.97 -7.61 -12.28
C ASP A 3 -12.16 -6.89 -11.62
N GLN A 4 -13.37 -7.39 -11.89
CA GLN A 4 -14.60 -6.82 -11.33
C GLN A 4 -14.71 -6.94 -9.80
N TYR A 5 -13.98 -7.89 -9.20
CA TYR A 5 -13.97 -8.13 -7.77
C TYR A 5 -12.86 -7.36 -7.04
N GLY A 6 -12.08 -6.55 -7.77
CA GLY A 6 -11.01 -5.72 -7.21
C GLY A 6 -9.67 -6.42 -7.09
N TRP A 7 -9.48 -7.60 -7.71
CA TRP A 7 -8.22 -8.33 -7.67
C TRP A 7 -7.30 -7.97 -8.84
N TYR A 8 -6.03 -7.71 -8.54
CA TYR A 8 -5.01 -7.44 -9.57
C TYR A 8 -4.44 -8.75 -10.11
N GLN A 9 -4.58 -8.99 -11.42
CA GLN A 9 -4.05 -10.19 -12.08
C GLN A 9 -2.53 -10.34 -11.99
N GLY A 10 -1.80 -9.23 -11.83
CA GLY A 10 -0.35 -9.24 -11.68
C GLY A 10 0.12 -9.52 -10.24
N ALA A 11 -0.77 -9.83 -9.31
CA ALA A 11 -0.44 -10.12 -7.93
C ALA A 11 -0.68 -11.59 -7.55
N ARG A 12 0.17 -12.11 -6.66
CA ARG A 12 -0.14 -13.31 -5.90
C ARG A 12 -1.20 -12.97 -4.85
N ARG A 13 -2.29 -13.72 -4.84
CA ARG A 13 -3.40 -13.52 -3.91
C ARG A 13 -3.16 -14.25 -2.59
N VAL A 14 -3.27 -13.53 -1.47
CA VAL A 14 -3.19 -14.07 -0.10
C VAL A 14 -4.28 -13.42 0.74
N GLU A 15 -5.43 -14.05 0.90
CA GLU A 15 -6.59 -13.38 1.49
C GLU A 15 -6.40 -13.09 2.99
N SER A 16 -6.39 -11.81 3.34
CA SER A 16 -6.38 -11.37 4.74
C SER A 16 -7.81 -11.34 5.29
N PRO A 17 -8.05 -11.75 6.54
CA PRO A 17 -9.33 -11.53 7.21
C PRO A 17 -9.51 -10.11 7.74
N PHE A 18 -8.47 -9.26 7.68
CA PHE A 18 -8.46 -7.92 8.27
C PHE A 18 -8.90 -6.86 7.26
N TYR A 19 -10.17 -6.89 6.89
CA TYR A 19 -10.80 -5.84 6.10
C TYR A 19 -12.30 -5.84 6.38
N ASP A 20 -12.97 -4.78 5.93
CA ASP A 20 -14.42 -4.70 5.92
C ASP A 20 -14.91 -3.88 4.71
N GLN A 21 -16.20 -3.55 4.69
CA GLN A 21 -16.78 -2.80 3.58
C GLN A 21 -16.47 -1.30 3.70
N ARG A 22 -16.29 -0.67 2.54
CA ARG A 22 -16.20 0.79 2.46
C ARG A 22 -17.58 1.39 2.77
N PRO A 23 -17.65 2.59 3.41
CA PRO A 23 -18.91 3.31 3.54
C PRO A 23 -19.54 3.66 2.18
N ASP A 24 -18.70 3.92 1.17
CA ASP A 24 -19.08 4.16 -0.21
C ASP A 24 -18.07 3.48 -1.16
N GLU A 25 -18.53 2.49 -1.92
CA GLU A 25 -17.70 1.75 -2.87
C GLU A 25 -17.32 2.56 -4.13
N GLN A 26 -18.03 3.67 -4.40
CA GLN A 26 -17.78 4.54 -5.55
C GLN A 26 -16.71 5.60 -5.24
N ASP A 27 -16.36 5.78 -3.97
CA ASP A 27 -15.44 6.82 -3.51
C ASP A 27 -14.03 6.27 -3.22
N ILE A 28 -13.52 5.43 -4.12
CA ILE A 28 -12.12 5.00 -4.08
C ILE A 28 -11.32 6.05 -4.84
N SER A 29 -10.65 6.93 -4.09
CA SER A 29 -10.12 8.17 -4.65
C SER A 29 -8.73 8.57 -4.16
N LEU A 30 -8.10 7.83 -3.25
CA LEU A 30 -6.76 8.16 -2.72
C LEU A 30 -5.83 6.93 -2.79
N LEU A 31 -4.59 7.13 -3.23
CA LEU A 31 -3.51 6.14 -3.09
C LEU A 31 -2.58 6.57 -1.96
N VAL A 32 -2.34 5.68 -0.99
CA VAL A 32 -1.39 5.89 0.10
C VAL A 32 -0.24 4.90 -0.04
N VAL A 33 0.98 5.42 -0.21
CA VAL A 33 2.21 4.66 -0.25
C VAL A 33 2.77 4.52 1.15
N HIS A 34 3.16 3.31 1.50
CA HIS A 34 3.69 2.92 2.80
C HIS A 34 5.02 2.16 2.64
N ASN A 35 5.69 1.91 3.76
CA ASN A 35 6.73 0.90 3.83
C ASN A 35 6.60 0.04 5.08
N ILE A 36 7.13 -1.17 4.97
CA ILE A 36 7.19 -2.12 6.06
C ILE A 36 8.37 -3.07 5.89
N SER A 37 8.98 -3.47 7.00
CA SER A 37 9.92 -4.58 7.08
C SER A 37 9.72 -5.31 8.40
N LEU A 38 9.64 -6.63 8.35
CA LEU A 38 9.45 -7.47 9.52
C LEU A 38 10.44 -8.67 9.47
N PRO A 39 11.33 -8.82 10.47
CA PRO A 39 11.66 -7.83 11.50
C PRO A 39 12.11 -6.47 10.93
N PRO A 40 12.10 -5.37 11.70
CA PRO A 40 12.49 -4.07 11.20
C PRO A 40 13.87 -4.08 10.53
N GLY A 41 13.95 -3.57 9.30
CA GLY A 41 15.16 -3.54 8.49
C GLY A 41 15.56 -4.87 7.83
N GLN A 42 14.76 -5.92 7.99
CA GLN A 42 14.96 -7.23 7.35
C GLN A 42 13.90 -7.46 6.28
N PHE A 43 14.31 -8.14 5.20
CA PHE A 43 13.49 -8.34 4.00
C PHE A 43 13.48 -9.81 3.59
N GLY A 44 12.52 -10.22 2.77
CA GLY A 44 12.46 -11.55 2.19
C GLY A 44 11.73 -12.60 3.04
N GLY A 45 11.41 -12.28 4.30
CA GLY A 45 10.70 -13.20 5.20
C GLY A 45 9.20 -13.32 4.92
N PRO A 46 8.51 -14.28 5.58
CA PRO A 46 7.06 -14.46 5.49
C PRO A 46 6.28 -13.51 6.41
N TYR A 47 6.98 -12.77 7.26
CA TYR A 47 6.40 -12.11 8.43
C TYR A 47 5.42 -10.98 8.09
N ILE A 48 5.59 -10.28 6.96
CA ILE A 48 4.65 -9.25 6.53
C ILE A 48 3.30 -9.87 6.16
N GLU A 49 3.33 -10.97 5.41
CA GLU A 49 2.11 -11.71 5.05
C GLU A 49 1.44 -12.27 6.29
N GLN A 50 2.22 -12.90 7.19
CA GLN A 50 1.69 -13.42 8.45
C GLN A 50 1.07 -12.31 9.32
N PHE A 51 1.70 -11.13 9.38
CA PHE A 51 1.19 -9.99 10.11
C PHE A 51 -0.14 -9.49 9.57
N PHE A 52 -0.23 -9.28 8.25
CA PHE A 52 -1.47 -8.83 7.62
C PHE A 52 -2.56 -9.90 7.60
N CYS A 53 -2.23 -11.17 7.78
CA CYS A 53 -3.19 -12.27 7.90
C CYS A 53 -3.50 -12.69 9.35
N GLY A 54 -2.92 -12.03 10.36
CA GLY A 54 -3.18 -12.37 11.77
C GLY A 54 -2.60 -13.71 12.22
N THR A 55 -1.55 -14.18 11.55
CA THR A 55 -0.87 -15.46 11.81
C THR A 55 0.59 -15.28 12.26
N LEU A 56 0.99 -14.05 12.60
CA LEU A 56 2.35 -13.75 13.05
C LEU A 56 2.62 -14.36 14.43
N GLU A 57 3.64 -15.21 14.51
CA GLU A 57 4.05 -15.84 15.76
C GLU A 57 4.95 -14.91 16.60
N SER A 58 4.50 -14.50 17.78
CA SER A 58 5.28 -13.61 18.67
C SER A 58 6.61 -14.17 19.15
N GLN A 59 6.77 -15.49 19.17
CA GLN A 59 7.99 -16.12 19.66
C GLN A 59 9.15 -16.04 18.66
N SER A 60 8.88 -15.77 17.38
CA SER A 60 9.91 -15.74 16.33
C SER A 60 10.82 -14.50 16.40
N HIS A 61 10.37 -13.39 16.99
CA HIS A 61 11.19 -12.18 17.16
C HIS A 61 10.66 -11.27 18.28
N PRO A 62 11.50 -10.61 19.10
CA PRO A 62 11.04 -9.74 20.19
C PRO A 62 10.08 -8.62 19.77
N PHE A 63 10.28 -8.04 18.58
CA PHE A 63 9.40 -7.01 18.02
C PHE A 63 7.97 -7.54 17.76
N PHE A 64 7.81 -8.82 17.43
CA PHE A 64 6.51 -9.39 17.08
C PHE A 64 5.57 -9.44 18.29
N LYS A 65 6.10 -9.57 19.51
CA LYS A 65 5.32 -9.46 20.76
C LYS A 65 4.57 -8.13 20.89
N VAL A 66 5.09 -7.07 20.27
CA VAL A 66 4.49 -5.73 20.34
C VAL A 66 3.36 -5.58 19.34
N ILE A 67 3.45 -6.25 18.19
CA ILE A 67 2.55 -6.03 17.06
C ILE A 67 1.57 -7.18 16.81
N GLU A 68 1.79 -8.40 17.32
CA GLU A 68 1.01 -9.62 16.97
C GLU A 68 -0.52 -9.44 17.13
N LYS A 69 -0.94 -8.59 18.09
CA LYS A 69 -2.35 -8.37 18.41
C LYS A 69 -2.99 -7.27 17.56
N MET A 70 -2.20 -6.57 16.75
CA MET A 70 -2.70 -5.53 15.86
C MET A 70 -3.44 -6.18 14.70
N GLN A 71 -4.66 -5.71 14.46
CA GLN A 71 -5.44 -6.09 13.30
C GLN A 71 -5.29 -5.00 12.25
N VAL A 72 -4.30 -5.18 11.38
CA VAL A 72 -3.97 -4.24 10.30
C VAL A 72 -3.71 -5.00 9.02
N SER A 73 -3.92 -4.33 7.89
CA SER A 73 -3.70 -4.88 6.57
C SER A 73 -3.43 -3.75 5.58
N ALA A 74 -2.86 -4.10 4.43
CA ALA A 74 -2.81 -3.24 3.26
C ALA A 74 -3.52 -3.95 2.09
N HIS A 75 -3.77 -3.23 1.01
CA HIS A 75 -4.29 -3.89 -0.19
C HIS A 75 -3.19 -4.70 -0.84
N CYS A 76 -2.01 -4.11 -1.02
CA CYS A 76 -0.87 -4.79 -1.65
C CYS A 76 0.42 -4.59 -0.85
N LEU A 77 1.31 -5.58 -0.93
CA LEU A 77 2.74 -5.49 -0.64
C LEU A 77 3.52 -5.63 -1.95
N ILE A 78 4.54 -4.82 -2.13
CA ILE A 78 5.53 -4.98 -3.21
C ILE A 78 6.88 -5.31 -2.59
N ARG A 79 7.31 -6.55 -2.77
CA ARG A 79 8.57 -7.09 -2.24
C ARG A 79 9.78 -6.47 -2.92
N ARG A 80 10.98 -6.66 -2.35
CA ARG A 80 12.22 -6.09 -2.90
C ARG A 80 12.50 -6.47 -4.36
N ASP A 81 12.08 -7.64 -4.78
CA ASP A 81 12.23 -8.16 -6.15
C ASP A 81 11.12 -7.70 -7.12
N GLY A 82 10.15 -6.93 -6.63
CA GLY A 82 9.01 -6.46 -7.42
C GLY A 82 7.80 -7.40 -7.40
N GLU A 83 7.83 -8.53 -6.68
CA GLU A 83 6.63 -9.36 -6.50
C GLU A 83 5.53 -8.53 -5.84
N VAL A 84 4.35 -8.52 -6.45
CA VAL A 84 3.14 -7.93 -5.85
C VAL A 84 2.35 -9.03 -5.17
N VAL A 85 2.10 -8.86 -3.87
CA VAL A 85 1.20 -9.70 -3.08
C VAL A 85 -0.04 -8.87 -2.77
N GLN A 86 -1.23 -9.39 -3.03
CA GLN A 86 -2.48 -8.70 -2.73
C GLN A 86 -3.24 -9.42 -1.61
N PHE A 87 -3.64 -8.66 -0.59
CA PHE A 87 -4.31 -9.19 0.60
C PHE A 87 -5.80 -8.90 0.65
N VAL A 88 -6.19 -7.71 0.20
CA VAL A 88 -7.54 -7.19 0.28
C VAL A 88 -7.94 -6.69 -1.11
N PRO A 89 -9.12 -7.07 -1.64
CA PRO A 89 -9.58 -6.55 -2.92
C PRO A 89 -9.74 -5.03 -2.84
N PHE A 90 -9.41 -4.32 -3.91
CA PHE A 90 -9.44 -2.84 -3.89
C PHE A 90 -10.83 -2.23 -3.63
N SER A 91 -11.90 -2.98 -3.90
CA SER A 91 -13.28 -2.59 -3.57
C SER A 91 -13.56 -2.56 -2.06
N ALA A 92 -12.84 -3.35 -1.27
CA ALA A 92 -12.99 -3.40 0.18
C ALA A 92 -12.06 -2.41 0.89
N ARG A 93 -12.29 -2.23 2.20
CA ARG A 93 -11.53 -1.33 3.06
C ARG A 93 -10.46 -2.11 3.83
N ALA A 94 -9.20 -1.99 3.41
CA ALA A 94 -8.05 -2.43 4.21
C ALA A 94 -7.79 -1.48 5.40
N TRP A 95 -7.06 -1.95 6.40
CA TRP A 95 -6.81 -1.22 7.65
C TRP A 95 -5.34 -0.75 7.76
N HIS A 96 -4.94 0.21 6.91
CA HIS A 96 -3.53 0.63 6.75
C HIS A 96 -3.22 2.02 7.31
N ALA A 97 -4.16 2.97 7.22
CA ALA A 97 -3.89 4.38 7.48
C ALA A 97 -4.06 4.80 8.96
N GLY A 98 -4.85 4.06 9.75
CA GLY A 98 -5.20 4.44 11.12
C GLY A 98 -5.81 5.85 11.21
N GLN A 99 -5.57 6.57 12.33
CA GLN A 99 -5.99 7.97 12.47
C GLN A 99 -5.22 8.84 11.47
N SER A 100 -5.95 9.41 10.50
CA SER A 100 -5.37 10.08 9.34
C SER A 100 -6.37 11.05 8.70
N ALA A 101 -5.86 12.05 7.99
CA ALA A 101 -6.65 12.97 7.17
C ALA A 101 -5.91 13.40 5.90
N PHE A 102 -6.62 13.46 4.77
CA PHE A 102 -6.10 13.98 3.51
C PHE A 102 -6.99 15.12 3.02
N ALA A 103 -6.41 16.28 2.71
CA ALA A 103 -7.13 17.48 2.27
C ALA A 103 -8.34 17.84 3.17
N GLY A 104 -8.17 17.72 4.49
CA GLY A 104 -9.20 18.01 5.49
C GLY A 104 -10.23 16.89 5.73
N ARG A 105 -10.18 15.80 4.98
CA ARG A 105 -11.07 14.64 5.15
C ARG A 105 -10.42 13.54 5.98
N GLU A 106 -10.99 13.25 7.13
CA GLU A 106 -10.52 12.19 8.03
C GLU A 106 -10.81 10.77 7.52
N ARG A 107 -10.27 9.76 8.22
CA ARG A 107 -10.52 8.33 8.01
C ARG A 107 -10.12 7.86 6.61
N CYS A 108 -8.85 8.06 6.26
CA CYS A 108 -8.36 7.75 4.91
C CYS A 108 -8.63 6.31 4.44
N ASN A 109 -8.71 5.32 5.35
CA ASN A 109 -9.09 3.94 4.96
C ASN A 109 -10.39 3.90 4.15
N ASP A 110 -11.37 4.75 4.46
CA ASP A 110 -12.70 4.74 3.84
C ASP A 110 -12.64 4.92 2.31
N TYR A 111 -11.72 5.76 1.83
CA TYR A 111 -11.63 6.17 0.42
C TYR A 111 -10.25 5.95 -0.21
N SER A 112 -9.35 5.24 0.48
CA SER A 112 -7.99 5.01 0.00
C SER A 112 -7.60 3.55 -0.20
N ILE A 113 -6.62 3.38 -1.07
CA ILE A 113 -5.88 2.15 -1.30
C ILE A 113 -4.50 2.31 -0.68
N GLY A 114 -4.16 1.45 0.29
CA GLY A 114 -2.81 1.30 0.82
C GLY A 114 -1.95 0.30 0.04
N ILE A 115 -0.79 0.75 -0.44
CA ILE A 115 0.27 -0.10 -0.99
C ILE A 115 1.52 0.00 -0.12
N GLU A 116 1.98 -1.14 0.37
CA GLU A 116 3.20 -1.30 1.15
C GLU A 116 4.38 -1.63 0.25
N LEU A 117 5.50 -0.94 0.42
CA LEU A 117 6.77 -1.34 -0.16
C LEU A 117 7.61 -2.02 0.91
N GLU A 118 8.11 -3.22 0.63
CA GLU A 118 9.08 -3.86 1.52
C GLU A 118 10.34 -2.98 1.60
N GLY A 119 10.64 -2.45 2.79
CA GLY A 119 11.65 -1.41 2.90
C GLY A 119 11.70 -0.72 4.26
N SER A 120 12.34 0.45 4.26
CA SER A 120 12.44 1.33 5.42
C SER A 120 12.68 2.76 4.96
N ASP A 121 12.54 3.72 5.89
CA ASP A 121 12.76 5.15 5.63
C ASP A 121 14.21 5.50 5.25
N PHE A 122 15.14 4.54 5.37
CA PHE A 122 16.58 4.76 5.24
C PHE A 122 17.24 3.92 4.15
N ILE A 123 16.50 3.03 3.50
CA ILE A 123 17.02 2.13 2.46
C ILE A 123 16.29 2.41 1.16
N ALA A 124 17.04 2.78 0.12
CA ALA A 124 16.47 3.07 -1.19
C ALA A 124 15.65 1.89 -1.73
N TYR A 125 14.48 2.16 -2.31
CA TYR A 125 13.65 1.16 -2.97
C TYR A 125 14.29 0.66 -4.27
N THR A 126 14.03 -0.59 -4.63
CA THR A 126 14.62 -1.17 -5.84
C THR A 126 13.92 -0.66 -7.10
N GLN A 127 14.60 -0.76 -8.24
CA GLN A 127 14.00 -0.47 -9.54
C GLN A 127 12.77 -1.35 -9.81
N ALA A 128 12.82 -2.63 -9.40
CA ALA A 128 11.71 -3.56 -9.56
C ALA A 128 10.48 -3.14 -8.75
N GLN A 129 10.68 -2.62 -7.54
CA GLN A 129 9.60 -2.06 -6.73
C GLN A 129 8.94 -0.86 -7.40
N TYR A 130 9.73 0.08 -7.92
CA TYR A 130 9.15 1.21 -8.64
C TYR A 130 8.39 0.76 -9.89
N GLN A 131 8.94 -0.14 -10.69
CA GLN A 131 8.26 -0.66 -11.88
C GLN A 131 6.91 -1.29 -11.52
N ALA A 132 6.89 -2.16 -10.51
CA ALA A 132 5.66 -2.79 -10.04
C ALA A 132 4.65 -1.75 -9.49
N LEU A 133 5.12 -0.77 -8.71
CA LEU A 133 4.27 0.30 -8.17
C LEU A 133 3.69 1.18 -9.28
N ILE A 134 4.48 1.56 -10.28
CA ILE A 134 4.05 2.37 -11.42
C ILE A 134 2.96 1.64 -12.19
N GLU A 135 3.20 0.38 -12.57
CA GLU A 135 2.23 -0.42 -13.34
C GLU A 135 0.93 -0.65 -12.55
N LEU A 136 1.04 -0.99 -11.27
CA LEU A 136 -0.13 -1.13 -10.41
C LEU A 136 -0.91 0.19 -10.29
N THR A 137 -0.21 1.31 -10.09
CA THR A 137 -0.83 2.64 -9.98
C THR A 137 -1.56 3.03 -11.26
N LYS A 138 -0.98 2.77 -12.44
CA LYS A 138 -1.66 3.00 -13.73
C LYS A 138 -2.94 2.18 -13.84
N HIS A 139 -2.92 0.92 -13.42
CA HIS A 139 -4.13 0.09 -13.39
C HIS A 139 -5.19 0.62 -12.41
N LEU A 140 -4.77 1.11 -11.24
CA LEU A 140 -5.65 1.73 -10.26
C LEU A 140 -6.32 2.99 -10.81
N ILE A 141 -5.55 3.91 -11.40
CA ILE A 141 -6.09 5.15 -12.00
C ILE A 141 -7.12 4.82 -13.10
N ARG A 142 -6.81 3.84 -13.96
CA ARG A 142 -7.74 3.39 -15.02
C ARG A 142 -9.04 2.82 -14.45
N ARG A 143 -8.98 2.11 -13.32
CA ARG A 143 -10.14 1.45 -12.70
C ARG A 143 -10.96 2.39 -11.81
N TYR A 144 -10.32 3.38 -11.20
CA TYR A 144 -10.88 4.31 -10.24
C TYR A 144 -10.60 5.76 -10.66
N PRO A 145 -11.42 6.36 -11.53
CA PRO A 145 -11.12 7.68 -12.13
C PRO A 145 -11.02 8.84 -11.13
N ALA A 146 -11.62 8.70 -9.93
CA ALA A 146 -11.49 9.68 -8.85
C ALA A 146 -10.09 9.66 -8.19
N LEU A 147 -9.32 8.57 -8.37
CA LEU A 147 -7.93 8.45 -7.96
C LEU A 147 -7.05 9.13 -9.01
N THR A 148 -6.88 10.44 -8.83
CA THR A 148 -6.04 11.26 -9.71
C THR A 148 -4.61 11.32 -9.18
N ARG A 149 -3.67 11.76 -10.04
CA ARG A 149 -2.26 11.96 -9.67
C ARG A 149 -2.07 12.83 -8.42
N THR A 150 -2.89 13.86 -8.25
CA THR A 150 -2.83 14.77 -7.08
C THR A 150 -3.34 14.14 -5.80
N ARG A 151 -3.98 12.98 -5.89
CA ARG A 151 -4.50 12.17 -4.78
C ARG A 151 -3.66 10.90 -4.59
N ILE A 152 -2.37 11.00 -4.88
CA ILE A 152 -1.36 10.01 -4.53
C ILE A 152 -0.46 10.64 -3.46
N THR A 153 -0.30 9.97 -2.33
CA THR A 153 0.41 10.52 -1.17
C THR A 153 1.13 9.42 -0.38
N GLY A 154 1.98 9.83 0.56
CA GLY A 154 2.63 8.96 1.54
C GLY A 154 1.92 8.99 2.88
N HIS A 155 2.08 7.93 3.68
CA HIS A 155 1.47 7.85 5.02
C HIS A 155 1.89 9.01 5.93
N GLN A 156 3.15 9.44 5.84
CA GLN A 156 3.70 10.59 6.56
C GLN A 156 2.90 11.88 6.35
N TYR A 157 2.26 12.06 5.20
CA TYR A 157 1.54 13.30 4.88
C TYR A 157 0.08 13.27 5.35
N ILE A 158 -0.51 12.09 5.52
CA ILE A 158 -1.88 11.95 6.06
C ILE A 158 -1.91 11.74 7.58
N ALA A 159 -0.76 11.44 8.17
CA ALA A 159 -0.59 11.19 9.60
C ALA A 159 0.72 11.80 10.14
N PRO A 160 0.90 13.13 10.00
CA PRO A 160 2.12 13.81 10.44
C PRO A 160 2.35 13.60 11.95
N MET A 161 3.61 13.59 12.37
CA MET A 161 4.07 13.32 13.74
C MET A 161 3.82 11.89 14.27
N ARG A 162 2.98 11.08 13.60
CA ARG A 162 2.72 9.68 13.98
C ARG A 162 3.44 8.69 13.06
N LYS A 163 3.54 8.99 11.77
CA LYS A 163 4.09 8.10 10.74
C LYS A 163 5.12 8.84 9.90
N THR A 164 6.13 8.10 9.46
CA THR A 164 7.27 8.62 8.68
C THR A 164 7.44 7.92 7.34
N ASP A 165 6.74 6.80 7.11
CA ASP A 165 6.74 6.05 5.86
C ASP A 165 6.03 6.82 4.72
N PRO A 166 6.49 6.69 3.46
CA PRO A 166 7.57 5.82 2.97
C PRO A 166 8.98 6.42 3.12
N GLY A 167 9.13 7.52 3.86
CA GLY A 167 10.40 8.16 4.16
C GLY A 167 10.95 9.02 3.02
N LEU A 168 12.03 9.75 3.31
CA LEU A 168 12.68 10.65 2.37
C LEU A 168 13.40 9.92 1.21
N VAL A 169 13.65 8.62 1.37
CA VAL A 169 14.27 7.76 0.35
C VAL A 169 13.31 7.36 -0.78
N PHE A 170 12.01 7.62 -0.63
CA PHE A 170 11.05 7.43 -1.72
C PHE A 170 11.13 8.58 -2.73
N ASP A 171 11.51 8.27 -3.97
CA ASP A 171 11.65 9.22 -5.06
C ASP A 171 10.29 9.50 -5.71
N TRP A 172 9.56 10.42 -5.08
CA TRP A 172 8.28 10.92 -5.56
C TRP A 172 8.36 11.49 -6.97
N ARG A 173 9.47 12.16 -7.31
CA ARG A 173 9.63 12.82 -8.61
C ARG A 173 9.73 11.79 -9.71
N TYR A 174 10.58 10.77 -9.54
CA TYR A 174 10.70 9.66 -10.47
C TYR A 174 9.37 8.92 -10.60
N PHE A 175 8.78 8.50 -9.49
CA PHE A 175 7.53 7.75 -9.49
C PHE A 175 6.40 8.48 -10.22
N LEU A 176 6.12 9.74 -9.85
CA LEU A 176 5.03 10.50 -10.44
C LEU A 176 5.27 10.87 -11.90
N ALA A 177 6.53 11.05 -12.32
CA ALA A 177 6.85 11.29 -13.72
C ALA A 177 6.54 10.06 -14.59
N GLN A 178 6.87 8.86 -14.11
CA GLN A 178 6.62 7.61 -14.84
C GLN A 178 5.14 7.18 -14.85
N VAL A 179 4.37 7.56 -13.83
CA VAL A 179 2.91 7.37 -13.85
C VAL A 179 2.24 8.24 -14.91
N SER A 180 2.79 9.43 -15.20
CA SER A 180 2.23 10.38 -16.17
C SER A 180 2.57 10.12 -17.64
N SER A 181 3.70 9.48 -17.95
CA SER A 181 4.22 9.39 -19.33
C SER A 181 3.34 8.64 -20.33
N GLU A 182 2.39 7.82 -19.88
CA GLU A 182 1.42 7.14 -20.76
C GLU A 182 0.15 7.94 -21.04
N PHE A 183 -0.16 8.98 -20.25
CA PHE A 183 -1.35 9.80 -20.46
C PHE A 183 -1.16 10.88 -21.53
N GLU A 184 0.09 11.20 -21.88
CA GLU A 184 0.44 12.24 -22.87
C GLU A 184 0.70 11.68 -24.28
N LEU A 185 0.81 10.35 -24.44
CA LEU A 185 1.07 9.70 -25.74
C LEU A 185 -0.21 9.13 -26.39
N GLY A 186 -1.39 9.48 -25.87
CA GLY A 186 -2.69 8.96 -26.29
C GLY A 186 -3.63 9.98 -26.93
N GLU A 187 -3.13 11.14 -27.36
CA GLU A 187 -3.87 12.12 -28.19
C GLU A 187 -3.39 12.11 -29.65
#